data_AF-A0A5C6UCT4-F1
#
_entry.id   AF-A0A5C6UCT4-F1
#
_cell.length_a   1.000
_cell.length_b   1.000
_cell.length_c   1.000
_cell.angle_alpha   90.00
_cell.angle_beta   90.00
_cell.angle_gamma   90.00
#
_symmetry.space_group_name_H-M   'P 1'
#
loop_
_entity.id
_entity.type
_entity.pdbx_description
1 polymer ?
#
loop_
_entity_poly.entity_id
_entity_poly.type
_entity_poly.pdbx_seq_one_letter_code
_entity_poly.pdbx_strand_id
1 'polypeptide(L)'
;MLDRARVAAAHHLGHRGYAAEADAIRKGLGDDFAEVRIALQILAGEDDRFARLERALATYAAASFWAYDVSGLTAADLDEGDLARHALAGTAPPGRYHE
;
A
#
# COMPACT_ATOMS: atom_id res chain seq x y z
N MET A 1 -7.99 -4.93 -9.23
CA MET A 1 -8.12 -3.59 -8.58
C MET A 1 -9.40 -2.88 -8.99
N LEU A 2 -9.68 -2.76 -10.30
CA LEU A 2 -10.91 -2.15 -10.82
C LEU A 2 -12.20 -2.75 -10.23
N ASP A 3 -12.30 -4.08 -10.12
CA ASP A 3 -13.51 -4.70 -9.56
C ASP A 3 -13.74 -4.32 -8.09
N ARG A 4 -12.69 -4.21 -7.28
CA ARG A 4 -12.79 -3.73 -5.88
C ARG A 4 -13.25 -2.27 -5.84
N ALA A 5 -12.75 -1.43 -6.74
CA ALA A 5 -13.17 -0.04 -6.85
C ALA A 5 -14.63 0.09 -7.27
N ARG A 6 -15.08 -0.70 -8.27
CA ARG A 6 -16.49 -0.78 -8.69
C ARG A 6 -17.40 -1.21 -7.55
N VAL A 7 -17.02 -2.24 -6.79
CA VAL A 7 -17.78 -2.70 -5.63
C VAL A 7 -17.90 -1.59 -4.57
N ALA A 8 -16.80 -0.93 -4.23
CA ALA A 8 -16.80 0.17 -3.27
C ALA A 8 -17.66 1.36 -3.75
N ALA A 9 -17.53 1.77 -5.01
CA ALA A 9 -18.29 2.86 -5.61
C ALA A 9 -19.79 2.55 -5.70
N ALA A 10 -20.16 1.34 -6.17
CA ALA A 10 -21.56 0.92 -6.24
C ALA A 10 -22.20 0.82 -4.85
N HIS A 11 -21.44 0.38 -3.83
CA HIS A 11 -21.92 0.39 -2.46
C HIS A 11 -22.15 1.83 -1.95
N HIS A 12 -21.19 2.74 -2.19
CA HIS A 12 -21.30 4.14 -1.81
C HIS A 12 -22.51 4.83 -2.45
N LEU A 13 -22.66 4.71 -3.77
CA LEU A 13 -23.76 5.30 -4.53
C LEU A 13 -25.11 4.73 -4.13
N GLY A 14 -25.20 3.41 -3.95
CA GLY A 14 -26.41 2.74 -3.46
C GLY A 14 -26.85 3.25 -2.09
N HIS A 15 -25.90 3.43 -1.15
CA HIS A 15 -26.19 3.96 0.19
C HIS A 15 -26.68 5.42 0.16
N ARG A 16 -26.29 6.19 -0.87
CA ARG A 16 -26.70 7.59 -1.05
C ARG A 16 -27.96 7.78 -1.89
N GLY A 17 -28.62 6.70 -2.32
CA GLY A 17 -29.86 6.74 -3.10
C GLY A 17 -29.67 6.78 -4.62
N TYR A 18 -28.44 6.68 -5.12
CA TYR A 18 -28.11 6.64 -6.55
C TYR A 18 -28.17 5.19 -7.07
N ALA A 19 -29.36 4.61 -7.04
CA ALA A 19 -29.56 3.19 -7.32
C ALA A 19 -29.26 2.82 -8.79
N ALA A 20 -29.58 3.71 -9.74
CA ALA A 20 -29.37 3.48 -11.17
C ALA A 20 -27.87 3.48 -11.51
N GLU A 21 -27.13 4.43 -10.94
CA GLU A 21 -25.68 4.58 -11.03
C GLU A 21 -24.97 3.37 -10.43
N ALA A 22 -25.39 2.95 -9.23
CA ALA A 22 -24.86 1.76 -8.59
C ALA A 22 -25.11 0.49 -9.42
N ASP A 23 -26.27 0.36 -10.05
CA ASP A 23 -26.59 -0.76 -10.93
C ASP A 23 -25.77 -0.73 -12.23
N ALA A 24 -25.57 0.45 -12.83
CA ALA A 24 -24.68 0.63 -13.98
C ALA A 24 -23.25 0.17 -13.66
N ILE A 25 -22.70 0.58 -12.51
CA ILE A 25 -21.36 0.16 -12.06
C ILE A 25 -21.26 -1.35 -11.85
N ARG A 26 -22.26 -1.97 -11.23
CA ARG A 26 -22.28 -3.44 -11.04
C ARG A 26 -22.33 -4.22 -12.36
N LYS A 27 -22.92 -3.63 -13.40
CA LYS A 27 -22.94 -4.19 -14.76
C LYS A 27 -21.66 -3.93 -15.56
N GLY A 28 -20.65 -3.31 -14.94
CA GLY A 28 -19.37 -3.00 -15.57
C GLY A 28 -19.38 -1.75 -16.44
N LEU A 29 -20.40 -0.90 -16.29
CA LEU A 29 -20.44 0.44 -16.90
C LEU A 29 -19.93 1.49 -15.89
N GLY A 30 -19.67 2.72 -16.33
CA GLY A 30 -19.40 3.82 -15.41
C GLY A 30 -18.01 3.81 -14.76
N ASP A 31 -16.99 3.22 -15.40
CA ASP A 31 -15.59 3.29 -14.93
C ASP A 31 -15.04 4.73 -14.87
N ASP A 32 -15.65 5.62 -15.65
CA ASP A 32 -15.38 7.05 -15.72
C ASP A 32 -16.02 7.85 -14.57
N PHE A 33 -16.91 7.23 -13.78
CA PHE A 33 -17.55 7.88 -12.65
C PHE A 33 -16.50 8.31 -11.63
N ALA A 34 -16.71 9.49 -11.05
CA ALA A 34 -15.78 10.07 -10.08
C ALA A 34 -15.55 9.12 -8.90
N GLU A 35 -16.61 8.43 -8.44
CA GLU A 35 -16.57 7.48 -7.34
C GLU A 35 -15.70 6.26 -7.65
N VAL A 36 -15.73 5.74 -8.88
CA VAL A 36 -14.86 4.61 -9.29
C VAL A 36 -13.41 5.07 -9.34
N ARG A 37 -13.14 6.25 -9.92
CA ARG A 37 -11.79 6.82 -10.01
C ARG A 37 -11.20 7.14 -8.63
N ILE A 38 -12.01 7.71 -7.73
CA ILE A 38 -11.61 7.99 -6.34
C ILE A 38 -11.33 6.68 -5.61
N ALA A 39 -12.21 5.68 -5.73
CA ALA A 39 -12.00 4.37 -5.10
C ALA A 39 -10.73 3.69 -5.63
N LEU A 40 -10.45 3.77 -6.93
CA LEU A 40 -9.20 3.28 -7.53
C LEU A 40 -7.98 3.97 -6.91
N GLN A 41 -8.00 5.30 -6.78
CA GLN A 41 -6.88 6.06 -6.24
C GLN A 41 -6.63 5.73 -4.75
N ILE A 42 -7.69 5.59 -3.96
CA ILE A 42 -7.60 5.18 -2.54
C ILE A 42 -7.01 3.77 -2.44
N LEU A 43 -7.54 2.82 -3.22
CA LEU A 43 -7.05 1.44 -3.19
C LEU A 43 -5.60 1.33 -3.63
N ALA A 44 -5.19 2.06 -4.68
CA ALA A 44 -3.80 2.12 -5.09
C ALA A 44 -2.89 2.69 -3.99
N GLY A 45 -3.32 3.75 -3.31
CA GLY A 45 -2.57 4.32 -2.19
C GLY A 45 -2.42 3.37 -0.99
N GLU A 46 -3.45 2.58 -0.69
CA GLU A 46 -3.37 1.54 0.35
C GLU A 46 -2.48 0.37 -0.07
N ASP A 47 -2.59 -0.12 -1.31
CA ASP A 47 -1.72 -1.19 -1.83
C ASP A 47 -0.24 -0.74 -1.80
N ASP A 48 0.06 0.51 -2.18
CA ASP A 48 1.40 1.10 -2.08
C ASP A 48 1.89 1.17 -0.63
N ARG A 49 1.00 1.48 0.31
CA ARG A 49 1.31 1.51 1.74
C ARG A 49 1.63 0.11 2.25
N PHE A 50 0.80 -0.89 1.94
CA PHE A 50 1.07 -2.28 2.31
C PHE A 50 2.40 -2.76 1.72
N ALA A 51 2.66 -2.50 0.44
CA ALA A 51 3.92 -2.88 -0.20
C ALA A 51 5.16 -2.24 0.45
N ARG A 52 5.06 -1.02 1.00
CA ARG A 52 6.16 -0.42 1.79
C ARG A 52 6.36 -1.12 3.13
N LEU A 53 5.28 -1.39 3.85
CA LEU A 53 5.33 -2.07 5.15
C LEU A 53 5.86 -3.50 5.02
N GLU A 54 5.38 -4.24 4.02
CA GLU A 54 5.83 -5.61 3.74
C GLU A 54 7.32 -5.67 3.39
N ARG A 55 7.83 -4.71 2.61
CA ARG A 55 9.28 -4.62 2.32
C ARG A 55 10.10 -4.39 3.59
N ALA A 56 9.67 -3.47 4.46
CA ALA A 56 10.37 -3.24 5.73
C ALA A 56 10.37 -4.50 6.61
N LEU A 57 9.23 -5.19 6.71
CA LEU A 57 9.13 -6.45 7.44
C LEU A 57 9.98 -7.56 6.83
N ALA A 58 10.05 -7.66 5.50
CA ALA A 58 10.88 -8.64 4.81
C ALA A 58 12.37 -8.44 5.13
N THR A 59 12.85 -7.19 5.15
CA THR A 59 14.22 -6.87 5.56
C THR A 59 14.47 -7.27 7.02
N TYR A 60 13.56 -6.93 7.94
CA TYR A 60 13.70 -7.31 9.35
C TYR A 60 13.57 -8.82 9.60
N ALA A 61 12.88 -9.55 8.73
CA ALA A 61 12.79 -11.00 8.81
C ALA A 61 14.03 -11.71 8.25
N ALA A 62 14.88 -11.02 7.47
CA ALA A 62 16.09 -11.61 6.91
C ALA A 62 17.13 -11.86 8.01
N ALA A 63 17.59 -13.11 8.15
CA ALA A 63 18.59 -13.46 9.16
C ALA A 63 19.91 -12.68 9.01
N SER A 64 20.27 -12.33 7.76
CA SER A 64 21.44 -11.51 7.45
C SER A 64 21.37 -10.10 8.03
N PHE A 65 20.16 -9.55 8.23
CA PHE A 65 19.98 -8.24 8.83
C PHE A 65 20.48 -8.20 10.29
N TRP A 66 20.40 -9.33 10.98
CA TRP A 66 20.82 -9.51 12.37
C TRP A 66 22.19 -10.17 12.50
N ALA A 67 22.86 -10.49 11.40
CA ALA A 67 24.15 -11.14 11.42
C ALA A 67 25.26 -10.10 11.63
N TYR A 68 26.23 -10.43 12.48
CA TYR A 68 27.43 -9.60 12.66
C TYR A 68 28.31 -9.67 11.42
N ASP A 69 28.79 -8.51 10.98
CA ASP A 69 29.78 -8.39 9.92
C ASP A 69 31.22 -8.39 10.48
N VAL A 70 32.19 -8.11 9.61
CA VAL A 70 33.62 -8.02 9.96
C VAL A 70 33.97 -6.85 10.89
N SER A 71 33.09 -5.86 11.02
CA SER A 71 33.22 -4.74 11.94
C SER A 71 32.68 -5.04 13.34
N GLY A 72 31.98 -6.17 13.50
CA GLY A 72 31.32 -6.57 14.74
C GLY A 72 29.98 -5.86 14.96
N LEU A 73 29.43 -5.21 13.93
CA LEU A 73 28.10 -4.62 13.94
C LEU A 73 27.15 -5.43 13.06
N THR A 74 25.86 -5.36 13.36
CA THR A 74 24.80 -5.89 12.50
C THR A 74 24.19 -4.77 11.65
N ALA A 75 23.50 -5.13 10.57
CA ALA A 75 22.72 -4.13 9.82
C ALA A 75 21.60 -3.53 10.69
N ALA A 76 21.06 -4.31 11.64
CA ALA A 76 20.10 -3.83 12.63
C ALA A 76 20.68 -2.74 13.56
N ASP A 77 21.94 -2.90 14.02
CA ASP A 77 22.62 -1.89 14.84
C ASP A 77 22.78 -0.57 14.09
N LEU A 78 23.02 -0.64 12.77
CA LEU A 78 23.16 0.55 11.92
C LEU A 78 21.81 1.17 11.52
N ASP A 79 20.74 0.37 11.47
CA ASP A 79 19.40 0.83 11.06
C ASP A 79 18.71 1.65 12.14
N GLU A 80 18.79 1.23 13.41
CA GLU A 80 18.14 1.88 14.55
C GLU A 80 16.63 2.17 14.31
N GLY A 81 15.94 1.37 13.50
CA GLY A 81 14.54 1.55 13.15
C GLY A 81 14.27 2.57 12.04
N ASP A 82 15.28 3.06 11.32
CA ASP A 82 15.11 3.99 10.20
C ASP A 82 14.20 3.42 9.12
N LEU A 83 14.42 2.16 8.73
CA LEU A 83 13.61 1.51 7.70
C LEU A 83 12.12 1.50 8.07
N ALA A 84 11.78 1.17 9.32
CA ALA A 84 10.41 1.22 9.83
C ALA A 84 9.84 2.65 9.81
N ARG A 85 10.61 3.64 10.27
CA ARG A 85 10.18 5.05 10.29
C ARG A 85 9.85 5.54 8.88
N HIS A 86 10.68 5.23 7.89
CA HIS A 86 10.46 5.60 6.50
C HIS A 86 9.24 4.88 5.89
N ALA A 87 9.10 3.58 6.13
CA ALA A 87 7.95 2.82 5.66
C ALA A 87 6.61 3.35 6.21
N LEU A 88 6.58 3.68 7.52
CA LEU A 88 5.42 4.27 8.19
C LEU A 88 5.13 5.70 7.71
N ALA A 89 6.16 6.51 7.49
CA ALA A 89 6.04 7.88 6.99
C ALA A 89 5.69 7.95 5.49
N GLY A 90 5.78 6.84 4.77
CA GLY A 90 5.54 6.81 3.32
C GLY A 90 6.68 7.42 2.50
N THR A 91 7.89 7.48 3.05
CA THR A 91 9.08 8.03 2.39
C THR A 91 10.04 6.92 1.97
N ALA A 92 10.93 7.23 1.02
CA ALA A 92 11.97 6.28 0.63
C ALA A 92 13.00 6.13 1.77
N PRO A 93 13.38 4.89 2.14
CA PRO A 93 14.46 4.70 3.09
C PRO A 93 15.80 5.13 2.46
N PRO A 94 16.83 5.42 3.28
CA PRO A 94 18.14 5.81 2.78
C PRO A 94 18.73 4.77 1.80
N GLY A 95 19.59 5.20 0.88
CA GLY A 95 20.09 4.34 -0.20
C GLY A 95 20.85 3.07 0.22
N ARG A 96 21.19 2.93 1.50
CA ARG A 96 21.84 1.76 2.10
C ARG A 96 20.96 0.49 2.15
N TYR A 97 19.69 0.57 1.73
CA TYR A 97 18.75 -0.55 1.67
C TYR A 97 18.32 -0.91 0.23
N HIS A 98 19.04 -0.44 -0.79
CA HIS A 98 18.83 -0.81 -2.19
C HIS A 98 19.83 -1.89 -2.60
N GLU A 99 19.53 -3.15 -2.29
CA GLU A 99 20.21 -4.33 -2.85
C GLU A 99 19.18 -5.30 -3.45
#